data_AF-A0A6C0J6A2-F1
#
_entry.id   AF-A0A6C0J6A2-F1
#
_cell.length_a   1.000
_cell.length_b   1.000
_cell.length_c   1.000
_cell.angle_alpha   90.00
_cell.angle_beta   90.00
_cell.angle_gamma   90.00
#
_symmetry.space_group_name_H-M   'P 1'
#
loop_
_entity.id
_entity.type
_entity.pdbx_description
1 polymer ?
#
loop_
_entity_poly.entity_id
_entity_poly.type
_entity_poly.pdbx_seq_one_letter_code
_entity_poly.pdbx_strand_id
1 'polypeptide(L)'
;MNRYNKQMEILTPFIKNNTSECVYLKDVNITYEKKIVKLISQKELADGWRQLLPNPRTQVRFIEKNNNIITRKVKQYILQKVNLSQLPEYLWINLEKNNLNEHYKYKPIIDKVIKYNIIDTPVDVDILELKSILDNSLNNNSTRIIELLQILQDNNINGWLIIKAKKKIGDTIQRL
;
A
#
# COMPACT_ATOMS: atom_id res chain seq x y z
N MET A 1 30.44 2.41 11.34
CA MET A 1 30.51 2.36 9.86
C MET A 1 29.28 1.60 9.37
N ASN A 2 28.29 2.30 8.82
CA ASN A 2 26.90 1.84 8.75
C ASN A 2 26.64 1.01 7.47
N ARG A 3 26.21 -0.25 7.63
CA ARG A 3 26.01 -1.22 6.53
C ARG A 3 24.86 -0.88 5.56
N TYR A 4 24.01 0.09 5.90
CA TYR A 4 22.79 0.44 5.15
C TYR A 4 23.00 1.50 4.05
N ASN A 5 24.17 2.14 3.99
CA ASN A 5 24.35 3.33 3.15
C ASN A 5 24.40 3.06 1.63
N LYS A 6 24.52 1.80 1.19
CA LYS A 6 24.68 1.49 -0.25
C LYS A 6 23.37 1.14 -0.97
N GLN A 7 22.27 0.92 -0.25
CA GLN A 7 20.95 0.60 -0.85
C GLN A 7 19.98 1.80 -0.87
N MET A 8 20.28 2.88 -0.15
CA MET A 8 19.39 4.04 0.00
C MET A 8 19.38 5.03 -1.19
N GLU A 9 20.37 4.97 -2.09
CA GLU A 9 20.49 5.97 -3.18
C GLU A 9 19.46 5.83 -4.31
N ILE A 10 18.61 4.79 -4.33
CA ILE A 10 17.66 4.54 -5.43
C ILE A 10 16.22 4.90 -5.07
N LEU A 11 15.92 5.24 -3.80
CA LEU A 11 14.53 5.36 -3.32
C LEU A 11 14.20 6.75 -2.75
N THR A 12 14.31 7.83 -3.53
CA THR A 12 13.43 9.02 -3.44
C THR A 12 13.75 10.01 -4.58
N PRO A 13 12.76 10.74 -5.19
CA PRO A 13 11.38 10.97 -4.76
C PRO A 13 10.33 10.71 -5.86
N PHE A 14 9.47 9.67 -5.72
CA PHE A 14 8.34 9.45 -6.65
C PHE A 14 6.95 9.47 -5.99
N ILE A 15 6.86 9.88 -4.72
CA ILE A 15 5.58 10.04 -4.03
C ILE A 15 5.24 11.54 -3.95
N LYS A 16 4.83 12.14 -5.08
CA LYS A 16 4.21 13.48 -5.03
C LYS A 16 2.80 13.56 -5.60
N ASN A 17 2.34 12.60 -6.40
CA ASN A 17 0.99 12.66 -6.98
C ASN A 17 0.21 11.38 -6.65
N ASN A 18 -0.66 11.43 -5.62
CA ASN A 18 -1.64 10.39 -5.28
C ASN A 18 -2.79 10.27 -6.31
N THR A 19 -2.50 10.51 -7.58
CA THR A 19 -3.45 10.38 -8.69
C THR A 19 -3.00 9.22 -9.55
N SER A 20 -3.72 8.10 -9.46
CA SER A 20 -3.52 6.99 -10.38
C SER A 20 -4.48 7.11 -11.54
N GLU A 21 -3.94 7.15 -12.75
CA GLU A 21 -4.73 7.29 -13.96
C GLU A 21 -5.39 5.97 -14.33
N CYS A 22 -6.70 5.99 -14.60
CA CYS A 22 -7.44 4.82 -15.08
C CYS A 22 -8.16 5.19 -16.38
N VAL A 23 -7.96 4.39 -17.44
CA VAL A 23 -8.56 4.64 -18.76
C VAL A 23 -9.76 3.71 -18.93
N TYR A 24 -10.93 4.25 -19.31
CA TYR A 24 -12.16 3.46 -19.50
C TYR A 24 -12.52 3.36 -20.99
N LEU A 25 -13.22 2.28 -21.32
CA LEU A 25 -13.92 2.07 -22.60
C LEU A 25 -15.43 2.24 -22.38
N LYS A 26 -16.11 2.99 -23.24
CA LYS A 26 -17.58 3.02 -23.30
C LYS A 26 -18.02 2.55 -24.70
N ASP A 27 -19.05 1.73 -24.76
CA ASP A 27 -19.42 0.96 -25.96
C ASP A 27 -20.01 1.78 -27.12
N VAL A 28 -19.89 1.16 -28.30
CA VAL A 28 -20.46 1.37 -29.66
C VAL A 28 -19.79 2.39 -30.57
N ASN A 29 -19.21 3.48 -30.05
CA ASN A 29 -18.35 4.36 -30.85
C ASN A 29 -17.04 4.51 -30.11
N ILE A 30 -15.93 4.02 -30.68
CA ILE A 30 -14.58 3.91 -30.09
C ILE A 30 -14.13 5.27 -29.50
N THR A 31 -14.60 5.58 -28.30
CA THR A 31 -14.30 6.79 -27.55
C THR A 31 -13.86 6.35 -26.17
N TYR A 32 -12.60 6.63 -25.87
CA TYR A 32 -11.97 6.29 -24.60
C TYR A 32 -12.29 7.40 -23.61
N GLU A 33 -13.04 7.10 -22.55
CA GLU A 33 -13.25 8.04 -21.47
C GLU A 33 -12.18 7.77 -20.40
N LYS A 34 -11.15 8.63 -20.30
CA LYS A 34 -10.17 8.54 -19.21
C LYS A 34 -10.79 9.17 -17.96
N LYS A 35 -11.14 8.39 -16.93
CA LYS A 35 -11.51 8.95 -15.63
C LYS A 35 -10.35 8.79 -14.66
N ILE A 36 -9.83 9.91 -14.19
CA ILE A 36 -8.83 9.92 -13.14
C ILE A 36 -9.56 9.65 -11.83
N VAL A 37 -9.29 8.50 -11.21
CA VAL A 37 -9.82 8.18 -9.89
C VAL A 37 -8.84 8.70 -8.87
N LYS A 38 -9.23 9.71 -8.09
CA LYS A 38 -8.44 10.17 -6.95
C LYS A 38 -8.48 9.06 -5.89
N LEU A 39 -7.32 8.57 -5.47
CA LEU A 39 -7.23 7.57 -4.42
C LEU A 39 -7.40 8.24 -3.05
N ILE A 40 -7.96 7.48 -2.12
CA ILE A 40 -8.07 7.88 -0.72
C ILE A 40 -6.68 8.20 -0.14
N SER A 41 -6.60 9.30 0.61
CA SER A 41 -5.35 9.73 1.23
C SER A 41 -5.01 8.91 2.47
N GLN A 42 -3.73 8.90 2.85
CA GLN A 42 -3.27 8.24 4.08
C GLN A 42 -3.88 8.84 5.35
N LYS A 43 -4.26 10.13 5.33
CA LYS A 43 -4.96 10.80 6.43
C LYS A 43 -6.39 10.27 6.56
N GLU A 44 -7.13 10.23 5.45
CA GLU A 44 -8.50 9.67 5.43
C GLU A 44 -8.50 8.19 5.84
N LEU A 45 -7.51 7.41 5.39
CA LEU A 45 -7.33 6.02 5.85
C LEU A 45 -7.07 5.95 7.37
N ALA A 46 -6.28 6.87 7.93
CA ALA A 46 -6.02 6.92 9.38
C ALA A 46 -7.28 7.27 10.18
N ASP A 47 -8.17 8.06 9.61
CA ASP A 47 -9.49 8.38 10.17
C ASP A 47 -10.53 7.26 9.95
N GLY A 48 -10.14 6.13 9.33
CA GLY A 48 -10.98 4.95 9.14
C GLY A 48 -11.85 4.98 7.88
N TRP A 49 -11.66 5.96 6.99
CA TRP A 49 -12.40 6.03 5.73
C TRP A 49 -12.03 4.86 4.82
N ARG A 50 -13.00 4.44 4.00
CA ARG A 50 -12.82 3.39 3.00
C ARG A 50 -13.31 3.86 1.65
N GLN A 51 -12.54 3.59 0.61
CA GLN A 51 -12.91 3.96 -0.74
C GLN A 51 -13.81 2.90 -1.37
N LEU A 52 -15.00 3.31 -1.83
CA LEU A 52 -15.88 2.44 -2.60
C LEU A 52 -15.49 2.51 -4.07
N LEU A 53 -14.84 1.45 -4.55
CA LEU A 53 -14.46 1.31 -5.95
C LEU A 53 -15.39 0.32 -6.68
N PRO A 54 -15.57 0.46 -8.01
CA PRO A 54 -16.24 -0.53 -8.83
C PRO A 54 -15.35 -1.77 -9.04
N ASN A 55 -15.93 -2.85 -9.57
CA ASN A 55 -15.19 -4.05 -9.94
C ASN A 55 -14.34 -3.83 -11.20
N PRO A 56 -13.19 -4.54 -11.33
CA PRO A 56 -12.31 -4.41 -12.48
C PRO A 56 -13.01 -4.92 -13.75
N ARG A 57 -12.96 -4.12 -14.81
CA ARG A 57 -13.44 -4.54 -16.12
C ARG A 57 -12.47 -5.54 -16.73
N THR A 58 -13.02 -6.47 -17.51
CA THR A 58 -12.26 -7.43 -18.28
C THR A 58 -12.08 -6.90 -19.70
N GLN A 59 -10.85 -6.72 -20.13
CA GLN A 59 -10.51 -6.38 -21.51
C GLN A 59 -10.14 -7.65 -22.27
N VAL A 60 -10.58 -7.76 -23.51
CA VAL A 60 -10.13 -8.79 -24.43
C VAL A 60 -8.89 -8.27 -25.16
N ARG A 61 -7.77 -8.99 -25.06
CA ARG A 61 -6.54 -8.72 -25.81
C ARG A 61 -6.31 -9.81 -26.83
N PHE A 62 -5.93 -9.40 -28.04
CA PHE A 62 -5.46 -10.31 -29.07
C PHE A 62 -3.95 -10.41 -28.95
N ILE A 63 -3.43 -11.62 -28.76
CA ILE A 63 -2.00 -11.90 -28.65
C ILE A 63 -1.67 -12.86 -29.77
N GLU A 64 -0.73 -12.47 -30.63
CA GLU A 64 -0.19 -13.37 -31.62
C GLU A 64 0.84 -14.29 -30.96
N LYS A 65 0.66 -15.61 -31.12
CA LYS A 65 1.60 -16.62 -30.66
C LYS A 65 1.67 -17.73 -31.69
N ASN A 66 2.87 -17.99 -32.21
CA ASN A 66 3.13 -19.01 -33.24
C ASN A 66 2.23 -18.81 -34.50
N ASN A 67 2.17 -17.59 -35.04
CA ASN A 67 1.32 -17.19 -36.18
C ASN A 67 -0.19 -17.40 -35.99
N ASN A 68 -0.65 -17.67 -34.76
CA ASN A 68 -2.06 -17.76 -34.42
C ASN A 68 -2.48 -16.59 -33.53
N ILE A 69 -3.63 -15.99 -33.83
CA ILE A 69 -4.23 -14.96 -32.98
C ILE A 69 -4.99 -15.64 -31.84
N ILE A 70 -4.47 -15.52 -30.62
CA ILE A 70 -5.10 -16.03 -29.41
C ILE A 70 -5.81 -14.88 -28.70
N THR A 71 -7.04 -15.14 -28.28
CA THR A 71 -7.83 -14.19 -27.49
C THR A 71 -7.61 -14.42 -26.00
N ARG A 72 -7.09 -13.42 -25.28
CA ARG A 72 -6.89 -13.47 -23.83
C ARG A 72 -7.72 -12.41 -23.12
N LYS A 73 -8.57 -12.85 -22.18
CA LYS A 73 -9.26 -11.96 -21.24
C LYS A 73 -8.29 -11.53 -20.15
N VAL A 74 -8.13 -10.21 -19.97
CA VAL A 74 -7.23 -9.61 -18.96
C VAL A 74 -8.02 -8.60 -18.13
N LYS A 75 -7.99 -8.75 -16.81
CA LYS A 75 -8.57 -7.75 -15.89
C LYS A 75 -7.69 -6.50 -15.85
N GLN A 76 -8.30 -5.33 -15.95
CA GLN A 76 -7.59 -4.05 -15.82
C GLN A 76 -7.55 -3.63 -14.36
N TYR A 77 -6.34 -3.35 -13.87
CA TYR A 77 -6.10 -2.89 -12.50
C TYR A 77 -5.30 -1.58 -12.51
N ILE A 78 -5.64 -0.69 -11.58
CA ILE A 78 -4.80 0.40 -11.12
C ILE A 78 -3.68 -0.21 -10.30
N LEU A 79 -2.43 -0.03 -10.72
CA LEU A 79 -1.28 -0.53 -9.98
C LEU A 79 -0.85 0.51 -8.96
N GLN A 80 -0.79 0.11 -7.70
CA GLN A 80 -0.29 0.96 -6.62
C GLN A 80 0.90 0.28 -5.95
N LYS A 81 2.04 0.97 -5.90
CA LYS A 81 3.19 0.53 -5.11
C LYS A 81 3.11 1.20 -3.74
N VAL A 82 3.16 0.41 -2.68
CA VAL A 82 3.00 0.88 -1.29
C VAL A 82 4.01 0.19 -0.39
N ASN A 83 4.49 0.86 0.66
CA ASN A 83 5.10 0.16 1.78
C ASN A 83 3.99 -0.47 2.65
N LEU A 84 4.37 -1.33 3.60
CA LEU A 84 3.40 -2.03 4.44
C LEU A 84 2.53 -1.06 5.26
N SER A 85 3.10 0.02 5.79
CA SER A 85 2.38 1.01 6.62
C SER A 85 1.36 1.86 5.83
N GLN A 86 1.41 1.86 4.50
CA GLN A 86 0.49 2.57 3.61
C GLN A 86 -0.67 1.69 3.13
N LEU A 87 -0.56 0.36 3.28
CA LEU A 87 -1.58 -0.59 2.85
C LEU A 87 -2.85 -0.35 3.66
N PRO A 88 -4.03 -0.14 3.04
CA PRO A 88 -5.28 0.08 3.76
C PRO A 88 -5.53 -0.96 4.85
N GLU A 89 -5.93 -0.51 6.04
CA GLU A 89 -6.03 -1.33 7.25
C GLU A 89 -6.82 -2.63 7.06
N TYR A 90 -7.96 -2.57 6.37
CA TYR A 90 -8.81 -3.73 6.15
C TYR A 90 -8.20 -4.79 5.22
N LEU A 91 -7.10 -4.49 4.51
CA LEU A 91 -6.38 -5.44 3.66
C LEU A 91 -5.29 -6.20 4.41
N TRP A 92 -5.00 -5.85 5.66
CA TRP A 92 -3.95 -6.51 6.45
C TRP A 92 -4.27 -7.97 6.77
N ILE A 93 -5.56 -8.33 6.83
CA ILE A 93 -6.00 -9.72 6.99
C ILE A 93 -5.60 -10.62 5.81
N ASN A 94 -5.31 -10.03 4.65
CA ASN A 94 -4.95 -10.73 3.42
C ASN A 94 -3.43 -10.74 3.19
N LEU A 95 -2.63 -10.36 4.20
CA LEU A 95 -1.17 -10.43 4.12
C LEU A 95 -0.70 -11.88 4.10
N GLU A 96 -0.63 -12.45 2.90
CA GLU A 96 0.02 -13.73 2.67
C GLU A 96 1.53 -13.55 2.56
N LYS A 97 2.29 -14.20 3.45
CA LYS A 97 3.74 -14.26 3.42
C LYS A 97 4.17 -15.45 2.54
N ASN A 98 4.95 -15.17 1.48
CA ASN A 98 5.64 -16.23 0.76
C ASN A 98 7.04 -16.41 1.33
N ASN A 99 7.28 -17.54 1.99
CA ASN A 99 8.62 -18.00 2.37
C ASN A 99 9.28 -18.68 1.17
N LEU A 100 9.63 -17.92 0.14
CA LEU A 100 10.45 -18.43 -0.95
C LEU A 100 11.81 -17.73 -0.88
N ASN A 101 12.78 -18.47 -0.34
CA ASN A 101 14.23 -18.19 -0.37
C ASN A 101 14.64 -16.87 0.28
N GLU A 102 14.80 -16.86 1.61
CA GLU A 102 15.57 -15.90 2.44
C GLU A 102 15.26 -14.39 2.27
N HIS A 103 14.33 -14.04 1.39
CA HIS A 103 13.88 -12.70 1.08
C HIS A 103 12.36 -12.69 1.24
N TYR A 104 11.90 -11.99 2.27
CA TYR A 104 10.49 -11.70 2.47
C TYR A 104 9.96 -11.00 1.22
N LYS A 105 8.93 -11.58 0.59
CA LYS A 105 8.21 -10.94 -0.50
C LYS A 105 6.71 -11.06 -0.29
N TYR A 106 6.05 -9.94 -0.10
CA TYR A 106 4.59 -9.92 -0.03
C TYR A 106 3.98 -10.25 -1.39
N LYS A 107 2.94 -11.09 -1.39
CA LYS A 107 2.11 -11.26 -2.58
C LYS A 107 1.36 -9.96 -2.86
N PRO A 108 1.16 -9.59 -4.14
CA PRO A 108 0.29 -8.49 -4.48
C PRO A 108 -1.14 -8.72 -3.97
N ILE A 109 -1.74 -7.71 -3.34
CA ILE A 109 -3.12 -7.76 -2.85
C ILE A 109 -4.01 -7.05 -3.87
N ILE A 110 -5.09 -7.71 -4.27
CA ILE A 110 -6.07 -7.14 -5.20
C ILE A 110 -7.30 -6.72 -4.40
N ASP A 111 -7.63 -5.43 -4.48
CA ASP A 111 -8.88 -4.86 -3.98
C ASP A 111 -9.63 -4.24 -5.15
N LYS A 112 -10.62 -4.97 -5.66
CA LYS A 112 -11.46 -4.54 -6.78
C LYS A 112 -10.59 -4.09 -7.98
N VAL A 113 -10.63 -2.80 -8.34
CA VAL A 113 -9.84 -2.23 -9.45
C VAL A 113 -8.40 -1.92 -9.08
N ILE A 114 -7.99 -1.97 -7.81
CA ILE A 114 -6.62 -1.67 -7.39
C ILE A 114 -5.85 -2.97 -7.15
N LYS A 115 -4.62 -3.01 -7.63
CA LYS A 115 -3.62 -4.02 -7.28
C LYS A 115 -2.49 -3.35 -6.52
N TYR A 116 -2.41 -3.64 -5.23
CA TYR A 116 -1.36 -3.20 -4.33
C TYR A 116 -0.15 -4.12 -4.49
N ASN A 117 0.96 -3.57 -4.93
CA ASN A 117 2.27 -4.20 -4.92
C ASN A 117 3.01 -3.66 -3.69
N ILE A 118 3.13 -4.48 -2.67
CA ILE A 118 3.80 -4.09 -1.43
C ILE A 118 5.32 -4.15 -1.68
N ILE A 119 6.00 -3.06 -1.35
CA ILE A 119 7.45 -2.94 -1.40
C ILE A 119 7.99 -3.44 -0.07
N ASP A 120 8.83 -4.46 -0.09
CA ASP A 120 9.51 -4.97 1.10
C ASP A 120 10.50 -3.92 1.61
N THR A 121 10.52 -3.68 2.92
CA THR A 121 11.42 -2.73 3.57
C THR A 121 12.16 -3.39 4.73
N PRO A 122 13.38 -2.94 5.09
CA PRO A 122 14.15 -3.54 6.18
C PRO A 122 13.48 -3.39 7.56
N VAL A 123 12.50 -2.50 7.68
CA VAL A 123 11.77 -2.18 8.91
C VAL A 123 10.34 -2.75 8.93
N ASP A 124 10.02 -3.68 8.02
CA ASP A 124 8.67 -4.27 7.98
C ASP A 124 8.32 -5.03 9.27
N VAL A 125 9.32 -5.59 9.97
CA VAL A 125 9.13 -6.21 11.29
C VAL A 125 8.67 -5.17 12.32
N ASP A 126 9.30 -3.99 12.34
CA ASP A 126 8.92 -2.87 13.22
C ASP A 126 7.52 -2.33 12.88
N ILE A 127 7.16 -2.30 11.59
CA ILE A 127 5.81 -1.92 11.13
C ILE A 127 4.75 -2.90 11.67
N LEU A 128 5.02 -4.22 11.59
CA LEU A 128 4.12 -5.26 12.11
C LEU A 128 3.99 -5.19 13.63
N GLU A 129 5.10 -4.96 14.33
CA GLU A 129 5.11 -4.78 15.78
C GLU A 129 4.26 -3.57 16.19
N LEU A 130 4.45 -2.42 15.51
CA LEU A 130 3.68 -1.22 15.77
C LEU A 130 2.17 -1.47 15.58
N LYS A 131 1.77 -2.16 14.51
CA LYS A 131 0.36 -2.53 14.28
C LYS A 131 -0.19 -3.37 15.43
N SER A 132 0.56 -4.37 15.89
CA SER A 132 0.15 -5.23 17.01
C SER A 132 -0.07 -4.44 18.31
N ILE A 133 0.82 -3.48 18.62
CA ILE A 133 0.67 -2.62 19.81
C ILE A 133 -0.54 -1.67 19.67
N LEU A 134 -0.82 -1.18 18.47
CA LEU A 134 -1.96 -0.30 18.24
C LEU A 134 -3.30 -1.05 18.32
N ASP A 135 -3.38 -2.28 17.83
CA ASP A 135 -4.58 -3.11 17.87
C ASP A 135 -4.92 -3.62 19.28
N ASN A 136 -3.90 -3.82 20.11
CA ASN A 136 -4.08 -4.20 21.50
C ASN A 136 -4.32 -2.97 22.39
N SER A 137 -5.58 -2.60 22.58
CA SER A 137 -5.99 -1.45 23.40
C SER A 137 -5.56 -1.53 24.88
N LEU A 138 -5.29 -2.73 25.38
CA LEU A 138 -4.81 -2.96 26.75
C LEU A 138 -3.30 -2.70 26.91
N ASN A 139 -2.56 -2.58 25.80
CA ASN A 139 -1.11 -2.46 25.83
C ASN A 139 -0.71 -0.97 25.79
N ASN A 140 -0.45 -0.39 26.95
CA ASN A 140 -0.01 1.01 27.12
C ASN A 140 1.53 1.16 27.01
N ASN A 141 2.12 0.57 25.96
CA ASN A 141 3.56 0.64 25.71
C ASN A 141 3.96 1.93 24.98
N SER A 142 3.68 3.09 25.58
CA SER A 142 3.98 4.40 25.00
C SER A 142 5.45 4.56 24.62
N THR A 143 6.39 4.12 25.48
CA THR A 143 7.84 4.15 25.20
C THR A 143 8.19 3.36 23.95
N ARG A 144 7.69 2.13 23.80
CA ARG A 144 7.98 1.29 22.62
C ARG A 144 7.38 1.88 21.35
N ILE A 145 6.19 2.48 21.42
CA ILE A 145 5.59 3.17 20.26
C ILE A 145 6.48 4.35 19.83
N ILE A 146 7.04 5.12 20.77
CA ILE A 146 7.94 6.23 20.46
C ILE A 146 9.22 5.73 19.77
N GLU A 147 9.84 4.67 20.31
CA GLU A 147 11.03 4.05 19.69
C GLU A 147 10.76 3.57 18.26
N LEU A 148 9.66 2.81 18.06
CA LEU A 148 9.27 2.33 16.74
C LEU A 148 8.98 3.49 15.79
N LEU A 149 8.31 4.54 16.26
CA LEU A 149 8.06 5.73 15.44
C LEU A 149 9.33 6.44 15.01
N GLN A 150 10.36 6.47 15.86
CA GLN A 150 11.64 7.07 15.53
C GLN A 150 12.37 6.23 14.46
N ILE A 151 12.47 4.91 14.67
CA ILE A 151 13.05 3.97 13.68
C ILE A 151 12.37 4.13 12.32
N LEU A 152 11.04 4.17 12.30
CA LEU A 152 10.27 4.28 11.05
C LEU A 152 10.44 5.66 10.39
N GLN A 153 10.53 6.74 11.17
CA GLN A 153 10.79 8.08 10.64
C GLN A 153 12.20 8.20 10.04
N ASP A 154 13.20 7.66 10.73
CA ASP A 154 14.60 7.65 10.26
C ASP A 154 14.75 6.87 8.94
N ASN A 155 13.88 5.88 8.72
CA ASN A 155 13.79 5.10 7.48
C ASN A 155 12.81 5.69 6.45
N ASN A 156 12.35 6.94 6.63
CA ASN A 156 11.41 7.63 5.75
C ASN A 156 10.08 6.88 5.52
N ILE A 157 9.68 6.02 6.46
CA ILE A 157 8.41 5.31 6.42
C ILE A 157 7.28 6.27 6.80
N ASN A 158 6.28 6.32 5.95
CA ASN A 158 5.05 7.07 6.15
C ASN A 158 3.85 6.19 5.81
N GLY A 159 2.67 6.51 6.36
CA GLY A 159 1.43 5.78 6.13
C GLY A 159 0.40 6.05 7.22
N TRP A 160 -0.83 5.58 7.03
CA TRP A 160 -1.92 5.75 8.00
C TRP A 160 -1.56 5.20 9.38
N LEU A 161 -0.74 4.13 9.43
CA LEU A 161 -0.32 3.51 10.68
C LEU A 161 0.52 4.47 11.54
N ILE A 162 1.45 5.19 10.90
CA ILE A 162 2.28 6.21 11.54
C ILE A 162 1.42 7.36 12.07
N ILE A 163 0.41 7.76 11.30
CA ILE A 163 -0.53 8.83 11.68
C ILE A 163 -1.33 8.41 12.93
N LYS A 164 -1.88 7.18 12.95
CA LYS A 164 -2.61 6.66 14.10
C LYS A 164 -1.72 6.56 15.35
N ALA A 165 -0.49 6.07 15.20
CA ALA A 165 0.47 5.97 16.30
C ALA A 165 0.77 7.34 16.93
N LYS A 166 1.04 8.36 16.11
CA LYS A 166 1.27 9.74 16.58
C LYS A 166 0.07 10.29 17.34
N LYS A 167 -1.15 10.04 16.83
CA LYS A 167 -2.40 10.46 17.52
C LYS A 167 -2.53 9.80 18.89
N LYS A 168 -2.29 8.48 18.99
CA LYS A 168 -2.36 7.74 20.27
C LYS A 168 -1.40 8.30 21.33
N ILE A 169 -0.17 8.69 20.94
CA ILE A 169 0.78 9.33 21.86
C ILE A 169 0.32 10.74 22.24
N GLY A 170 -0.10 11.57 21.28
CA GLY A 170 -0.60 12.92 21.55
C GLY A 170 -1.74 12.91 22.57
N ASP A 171 -2.71 12.01 22.38
CA ASP A 171 -3.84 11.84 23.31
C ASP A 171 -3.40 11.34 24.70
N THR A 172 -2.30 10.59 24.79
CA THR A 172 -1.74 10.10 26.06
C THR A 172 -1.05 11.21 26.84
N ILE A 173 -0.30 12.09 26.15
CA ILE A 173 0.40 13.23 26.77
C ILE A 173 -0.61 14.29 27.27
N GLN A 174 -1.73 14.49 26.58
CA GLN A 174 -2.77 15.45 27.00
C GLN A 174 -3.60 15.00 28.20
N ARG A 175 -3.52 13.72 28.61
CA ARG A 175 -4.26 13.15 29.74
C ARG A 175 -3.45 13.07 31.03
N LEU A 176 -2.17 13.42 30.97
CA LEU A 176 -1.26 13.56 32.12
C LEU A 176 -1.21 15.02 32.56
#